data_AF-A0A927MRR4-F1
#
_entry.id   AF-A0A927MRR4-F1
#
_cell.length_a   1.000
_cell.length_b   1.000
_cell.length_c   1.000
_cell.angle_alpha   90.00
_cell.angle_beta   90.00
_cell.angle_gamma   90.00
#
_symmetry.space_group_name_H-M   'P 1'
#
loop_
_entity.id
_entity.type
_entity.pdbx_description
1 polymer ?
#
loop_
_entity_poly.entity_id
_entity_poly.type
_entity_poly.pdbx_seq_one_letter_code
_entity_poly.pdbx_strand_id
1 'polypeptide(L)'
;MTLALRYAAHTDIGLGPKKRNEDSGYAGPYLLAIADGMGGAVGGDVASAITITTVRELDSPGHTDAEQVLGAEQVLGGAAVEANARIAARIETDPHLEGMGTTLTAILFDGANAHVAHIGDSRAYLLRDGRLRMLTKDHTFVQTLVDEGRITPEEAEYHPHRSLIIRVLEGRQDARPDFHHFELEPGDRILVCSDGLDNAGVKDPLIAEILSRTPTPDDAAATLIEAALDHGSPDNVTCVVADIVDAGPDGPPLLGVGAGTLVGSAALVDPEVTSGRSSITQSHPTTSHDIVDSPADPASVTQGATGSDGLPPEPDMEEELRYAPRPPRRFKWLFRVVGLVVILGLLGVGARWAYDWTQRQYYVGAYPGDNGDASQPRRVAIFRGIAQQIPGIRVSQLYELEPLTLAKLPSYHRERVASTITANDLSEARTIVAMLSDVARRCAPAPTPTPKPTATTPPGRPTTATPGTTRPPTIPATRSPLPPQRQLVPSTRAAATPPAIPLECGGTEPDAPNPTGTK
;
A
#
# COMPACT_ATOMS: atom_id res chain seq x y z
N MET A 1 22.83 -2.76 -48.35
CA MET A 1 23.91 -3.44 -47.60
C MET A 1 23.24 -4.48 -46.71
N THR A 2 23.96 -5.40 -46.08
CA THR A 2 23.35 -6.35 -45.15
C THR A 2 23.47 -5.78 -43.74
N LEU A 3 22.35 -5.40 -43.13
CA LEU A 3 22.34 -4.85 -41.78
C LEU A 3 22.25 -5.98 -40.73
N ALA A 4 22.61 -5.64 -39.50
CA ALA A 4 22.63 -6.54 -38.35
C ALA A 4 22.31 -5.77 -37.07
N LEU A 5 21.70 -6.46 -36.09
CA LEU A 5 21.45 -5.90 -34.76
C LEU A 5 22.54 -6.34 -33.77
N ARG A 6 23.05 -5.39 -32.99
CA ARG A 6 23.62 -5.65 -31.65
C ARG A 6 22.60 -5.17 -30.64
N TYR A 7 22.32 -5.92 -29.59
CA TYR A 7 21.20 -5.60 -28.70
C TYR A 7 21.48 -5.97 -27.25
N ALA A 8 20.67 -5.41 -26.35
CA ALA A 8 20.59 -5.79 -24.94
C ALA A 8 19.15 -5.60 -24.44
N ALA A 9 18.80 -6.30 -23.36
CA ALA A 9 17.53 -6.16 -22.67
C ALA A 9 17.78 -6.12 -21.16
N HIS A 10 17.26 -5.09 -20.48
CA HIS A 10 17.34 -4.92 -19.02
C HIS A 10 15.96 -4.65 -18.45
N THR A 11 15.77 -5.01 -17.18
CA THR A 11 14.52 -4.78 -16.46
C THR A 11 14.78 -4.65 -14.96
N ASP A 12 13.98 -3.86 -14.27
CA ASP A 12 13.92 -3.81 -12.80
C ASP A 12 12.46 -3.74 -12.32
N ILE A 13 12.24 -4.14 -11.07
CA ILE A 13 10.93 -4.09 -10.41
C ILE A 13 10.49 -2.66 -10.04
N GLY A 14 11.43 -1.72 -9.95
CA GLY A 14 11.20 -0.35 -9.52
C GLY A 14 11.21 -0.18 -8.00
N LEU A 15 11.05 1.07 -7.54
CA LEU A 15 11.00 1.43 -6.12
C LEU A 15 9.55 1.54 -5.59
N GLY A 16 8.60 1.02 -6.37
CA GLY A 16 7.17 1.08 -6.12
C GLY A 16 6.61 0.07 -5.10
N PRO A 17 5.28 0.01 -4.96
CA PRO A 17 4.59 -0.96 -4.11
C PRO A 17 4.42 -2.34 -4.75
N LYS A 18 4.76 -2.52 -6.04
CA LYS A 18 4.70 -3.82 -6.73
C LYS A 18 5.66 -4.82 -6.07
N LYS A 19 5.20 -6.07 -5.91
CA LYS A 19 5.95 -7.16 -5.27
C LYS A 19 6.60 -8.14 -6.25
N ARG A 20 6.28 -7.98 -7.53
CA ARG A 20 6.72 -8.79 -8.65
C ARG A 20 6.99 -7.81 -9.79
N ASN A 21 7.91 -8.17 -10.67
CA ASN A 21 7.96 -7.56 -11.97
C ASN A 21 6.83 -8.18 -12.81
N GLU A 22 5.97 -7.35 -13.41
CA GLU A 22 4.89 -7.77 -14.30
C GLU A 22 5.25 -7.53 -15.78
N ASP A 23 6.30 -6.76 -16.08
CA ASP A 23 6.85 -6.64 -17.44
C ASP A 23 7.42 -7.97 -17.94
N SER A 24 7.52 -8.09 -19.26
CA SER A 24 8.39 -9.05 -19.96
C SER A 24 9.07 -8.36 -21.14
N GLY A 25 10.31 -8.72 -21.43
CA GLY A 25 11.07 -8.18 -22.55
C GLY A 25 11.91 -9.23 -23.28
N TYR A 26 12.18 -8.98 -24.56
CA TYR A 26 13.01 -9.84 -25.41
C TYR A 26 13.82 -9.03 -26.41
N ALA A 27 15.05 -9.46 -26.66
CA ALA A 27 15.91 -8.93 -27.71
C ALA A 27 16.66 -10.08 -28.42
N GLY A 28 16.50 -10.17 -29.74
CA GLY A 28 17.11 -11.18 -30.59
C GLY A 28 17.65 -10.59 -31.91
N PRO A 29 18.37 -11.39 -32.73
CA PRO A 29 18.87 -10.98 -34.04
C PRO A 29 17.81 -10.42 -35.01
N TYR A 30 16.55 -10.81 -34.86
CA TYR A 30 15.45 -10.40 -35.74
C TYR A 30 14.30 -9.71 -34.99
N LEU A 31 14.10 -9.98 -33.70
CA LEU A 31 12.98 -9.44 -32.93
C LEU A 31 13.43 -8.66 -31.68
N LEU A 32 12.89 -7.45 -31.52
CA LEU A 32 12.87 -6.71 -30.25
C LEU A 32 11.42 -6.65 -29.75
N ALA A 33 11.14 -6.93 -28.48
CA ALA A 33 9.78 -6.84 -27.95
C ALA A 33 9.72 -6.53 -26.45
N ILE A 34 8.70 -5.76 -26.05
CA ILE A 34 8.29 -5.56 -24.64
C ILE A 34 6.78 -5.75 -24.53
N ALA A 35 6.35 -6.32 -23.40
CA ALA A 35 4.97 -6.44 -22.98
C ALA A 35 4.89 -6.03 -21.49
N ASP A 36 4.14 -4.98 -21.20
CA ASP A 36 3.92 -4.42 -19.85
C ASP A 36 2.64 -5.06 -19.26
N GLY A 37 2.81 -5.74 -18.13
CA GLY A 37 1.80 -6.63 -17.57
C GLY A 37 0.82 -5.94 -16.63
N MET A 38 -0.46 -5.93 -17.00
CA MET A 38 -1.53 -5.34 -16.20
C MET A 38 -2.48 -6.38 -15.62
N GLY A 39 -2.80 -6.19 -14.34
CA GLY A 39 -3.87 -6.94 -13.67
C GLY A 39 -4.38 -6.33 -12.36
N GLY A 40 -3.65 -5.34 -11.80
CA GLY A 40 -4.00 -4.60 -10.58
C GLY A 40 -3.93 -5.41 -9.27
N ALA A 41 -4.20 -6.71 -9.34
CA ALA A 41 -4.04 -7.67 -8.26
C ALA A 41 -3.66 -9.09 -8.73
N VAL A 42 -3.92 -9.46 -10.00
CA VAL A 42 -3.64 -10.82 -10.51
C VAL A 42 -3.23 -10.81 -11.99
N GLY A 43 -2.18 -11.55 -12.33
CA GLY A 43 -1.97 -12.10 -13.69
C GLY A 43 -1.27 -11.23 -14.73
N GLY A 44 -0.89 -9.97 -14.44
CA GLY A 44 -0.17 -9.13 -15.40
C GLY A 44 1.13 -9.78 -15.89
N ASP A 45 1.88 -10.35 -14.96
CA ASP A 45 3.09 -11.15 -15.21
C ASP A 45 2.84 -12.38 -16.10
N VAL A 46 1.66 -12.98 -16.02
CA VAL A 46 1.28 -14.16 -16.82
C VAL A 46 0.92 -13.73 -18.23
N ALA A 47 0.19 -12.62 -18.39
CA ALA A 47 -0.17 -12.06 -19.68
C ALA A 47 1.06 -11.59 -20.47
N SER A 48 1.98 -10.85 -19.84
CA SER A 48 3.22 -10.40 -20.48
C SER A 48 4.14 -11.59 -20.83
N ALA A 49 4.27 -12.57 -19.92
CA ALA A 49 5.09 -13.75 -20.16
C ALA A 49 4.57 -14.62 -21.31
N ILE A 50 3.24 -14.83 -21.41
CA ILE A 50 2.61 -15.51 -22.56
C ILE A 50 2.87 -14.74 -23.85
N THR A 51 2.70 -13.42 -23.82
CA THR A 51 2.85 -12.57 -25.01
C THR A 51 4.28 -12.60 -25.54
N ILE A 52 5.28 -12.35 -24.70
CA ILE A 52 6.69 -12.41 -25.11
C ILE A 52 7.12 -13.83 -25.49
N THR A 53 6.63 -14.86 -24.79
CA THR A 53 6.94 -16.26 -25.14
C THR A 53 6.33 -16.68 -26.47
N THR A 54 5.23 -16.05 -26.88
CA THR A 54 4.63 -16.25 -28.21
C THR A 54 5.38 -15.46 -29.28
N VAL A 55 5.56 -14.14 -29.11
CA VAL A 55 6.18 -13.34 -30.18
C VAL A 55 7.65 -13.68 -30.40
N ARG A 56 8.40 -14.18 -29.40
CA ARG A 56 9.78 -14.67 -29.62
C ARG A 56 9.87 -15.87 -30.56
N GLU A 57 8.77 -16.57 -30.86
CA GLU A 57 8.73 -17.60 -31.91
C GLU A 57 9.01 -16.99 -33.31
N LEU A 58 8.92 -15.65 -33.45
CA LEU A 58 9.32 -14.90 -34.63
C LEU A 58 10.84 -14.76 -34.81
N ASP A 59 11.64 -14.86 -33.74
CA ASP A 59 13.11 -14.72 -33.81
C ASP A 59 13.75 -15.99 -34.39
N SER A 60 13.70 -16.10 -35.72
CA SER A 60 14.16 -17.27 -36.47
C SER A 60 14.61 -16.86 -37.87
N PRO A 61 15.76 -17.34 -38.38
CA PRO A 61 16.20 -17.05 -39.75
C PRO A 61 15.19 -17.42 -40.85
N GLY A 62 14.27 -18.33 -40.56
CA GLY A 62 13.20 -18.73 -41.48
C GLY A 62 12.04 -17.73 -41.60
N HIS A 63 11.95 -16.70 -40.75
CA HIS A 63 10.86 -15.72 -40.89
C HIS A 63 10.98 -14.88 -42.16
N THR A 64 12.19 -14.65 -42.66
CA THR A 64 12.43 -14.03 -43.97
C THR A 64 11.64 -14.69 -45.12
N ASP A 65 11.40 -16.00 -45.06
CA ASP A 65 10.61 -16.73 -46.06
C ASP A 65 9.09 -16.55 -45.85
N ALA A 66 8.65 -16.50 -44.59
CA ALA A 66 7.26 -16.25 -44.23
C ALA A 66 6.82 -14.80 -44.53
N GLU A 67 7.69 -13.83 -44.26
CA GLU A 67 7.50 -12.43 -44.62
C GLU A 67 7.45 -12.21 -46.13
N GLN A 68 8.26 -12.93 -46.92
CA GLN A 68 8.17 -12.90 -48.38
C GLN A 68 6.85 -13.45 -48.95
N VAL A 69 6.13 -14.28 -48.18
CA VAL A 69 4.85 -14.89 -48.60
C VAL A 69 3.62 -14.16 -48.04
N LEU A 70 3.70 -13.60 -46.84
CA LEU A 70 2.57 -12.97 -46.12
C LEU A 70 2.75 -11.48 -45.80
N GLY A 71 4.00 -10.99 -45.75
CA GLY A 71 4.36 -9.67 -45.25
C GLY A 71 4.51 -9.62 -43.72
N ALA A 72 5.50 -8.87 -43.24
CA ALA A 72 5.84 -8.71 -41.82
C ALA A 72 4.66 -8.27 -40.93
N GLU A 73 3.78 -7.40 -41.45
CA GLU A 73 2.54 -6.97 -40.80
C GLU A 73 1.62 -8.17 -40.47
N GLN A 74 1.48 -9.13 -41.38
CA GLN A 74 0.61 -10.30 -41.18
C GLN A 74 1.28 -11.34 -40.28
N VAL A 75 2.61 -11.43 -40.31
CA VAL A 75 3.41 -12.26 -39.38
C VAL A 75 3.28 -11.73 -37.94
N LEU A 76 3.55 -10.44 -37.71
CA LEU A 76 3.40 -9.79 -36.40
C LEU A 76 1.95 -9.79 -35.92
N GLY A 77 1.00 -9.51 -36.80
CA GLY A 77 -0.43 -9.54 -36.47
C GLY A 77 -0.93 -10.94 -36.12
N GLY A 78 -0.43 -11.98 -36.81
CA GLY A 78 -0.68 -13.38 -36.47
C GLY A 78 -0.16 -13.73 -35.08
N ALA A 79 1.09 -13.37 -34.77
CA ALA A 79 1.69 -13.61 -33.45
C ALA A 79 0.98 -12.85 -32.32
N ALA A 80 0.52 -11.62 -32.55
CA ALA A 80 -0.26 -10.85 -31.57
C ALA A 80 -1.67 -11.44 -31.34
N VAL A 81 -2.31 -11.97 -32.39
CA VAL A 81 -3.60 -12.67 -32.28
C VAL A 81 -3.43 -14.00 -31.55
N GLU A 82 -2.38 -14.77 -31.83
CA GLU A 82 -2.03 -16.01 -31.12
C GLU A 82 -1.70 -15.74 -29.64
N ALA A 83 -0.92 -14.71 -29.32
CA ALA A 83 -0.62 -14.31 -27.94
C ALA A 83 -1.91 -14.00 -27.15
N ASN A 84 -2.80 -13.23 -27.76
CA ASN A 84 -4.11 -12.89 -27.20
C ASN A 84 -5.03 -14.13 -27.08
N ALA A 85 -4.96 -15.09 -28.01
CA ALA A 85 -5.68 -16.36 -27.91
C ALA A 85 -5.13 -17.25 -26.77
N ARG A 86 -3.81 -17.29 -26.57
CA ARG A 86 -3.18 -17.99 -25.43
C ARG A 86 -3.52 -17.32 -24.09
N ILE A 87 -3.63 -15.99 -24.04
CA ILE A 87 -4.17 -15.27 -22.88
C ILE A 87 -5.62 -15.71 -22.59
N ALA A 88 -6.49 -15.73 -23.60
CA ALA A 88 -7.88 -16.18 -23.44
C ALA A 88 -7.98 -17.61 -22.92
N ALA A 89 -7.24 -18.55 -23.53
CA ALA A 89 -7.18 -19.94 -23.09
C ALA A 89 -6.62 -20.08 -21.67
N ARG A 90 -5.64 -19.26 -21.27
CA ARG A 90 -5.10 -19.27 -19.91
C ARG A 90 -6.16 -18.82 -18.89
N ILE A 91 -6.95 -17.78 -19.19
CA ILE A 91 -8.09 -17.35 -18.35
C ILE A 91 -9.16 -18.46 -18.27
N GLU A 92 -9.44 -19.17 -19.36
CA GLU A 92 -10.38 -20.30 -19.36
C GLU A 92 -9.90 -21.46 -18.46
N THR A 93 -8.58 -21.76 -18.45
CA THR A 93 -8.00 -22.79 -17.56
C THR A 93 -7.92 -22.36 -16.09
N ASP A 94 -7.92 -21.05 -15.80
CA ASP A 94 -7.72 -20.50 -14.46
C ASP A 94 -8.45 -19.16 -14.31
N PRO A 95 -9.76 -19.21 -13.98
CA PRO A 95 -10.60 -18.01 -13.91
C PRO A 95 -10.19 -16.98 -12.84
N HIS A 96 -9.23 -17.28 -11.97
CA HIS A 96 -8.63 -16.28 -11.08
C HIS A 96 -7.80 -15.23 -11.83
N LEU A 97 -7.45 -15.50 -13.09
CA LEU A 97 -6.78 -14.59 -14.01
C LEU A 97 -7.75 -13.72 -14.83
N GLU A 98 -9.07 -13.76 -14.58
CA GLU A 98 -10.03 -12.89 -15.26
C GLU A 98 -9.68 -11.40 -15.02
N GLY A 99 -9.44 -10.67 -16.11
CA GLY A 99 -9.01 -9.27 -16.08
C GLY A 99 -7.50 -9.05 -16.18
N MET A 100 -6.69 -10.11 -16.33
CA MET A 100 -5.30 -9.94 -16.77
C MET A 100 -5.22 -9.48 -18.23
N GLY A 101 -4.25 -8.63 -18.53
CA GLY A 101 -3.92 -8.22 -19.89
C GLY A 101 -2.51 -7.64 -19.96
N THR A 102 -2.06 -7.30 -21.16
CA THR A 102 -0.72 -6.75 -21.35
C THR A 102 -0.66 -5.84 -22.58
N THR A 103 0.27 -4.89 -22.58
CA THR A 103 0.70 -4.22 -23.80
C THR A 103 1.50 -5.18 -24.68
N LEU A 104 1.74 -4.78 -25.93
CA LEU A 104 2.77 -5.36 -26.78
C LEU A 104 3.34 -4.26 -27.67
N THR A 105 4.65 -4.05 -27.59
CA THR A 105 5.40 -3.28 -28.59
C THR A 105 6.53 -4.17 -29.10
N ALA A 106 6.42 -4.59 -30.36
CA ALA A 106 7.37 -5.47 -31.03
C ALA A 106 7.88 -4.84 -32.32
N ILE A 107 9.16 -5.11 -32.63
CA ILE A 107 9.85 -4.69 -33.85
C ILE A 107 10.52 -5.91 -34.46
N LEU A 108 10.10 -6.28 -35.68
CA LEU A 108 10.67 -7.35 -36.48
C LEU A 108 11.56 -6.76 -37.57
N PHE A 109 12.71 -7.38 -37.82
CA PHE A 109 13.77 -6.87 -38.68
C PHE A 109 14.05 -7.81 -39.86
N ASP A 110 13.82 -7.34 -41.08
CA ASP A 110 13.89 -8.13 -42.33
C ASP A 110 15.29 -8.11 -43.01
N GLY A 111 16.26 -7.43 -42.41
CA GLY A 111 17.60 -7.18 -42.99
C GLY A 111 17.81 -5.77 -43.55
N ALA A 112 16.75 -4.98 -43.74
CA ALA A 112 16.81 -3.60 -44.23
C ALA A 112 15.80 -2.64 -43.55
N ASN A 113 14.63 -3.15 -43.13
CA ASN A 113 13.54 -2.40 -42.51
C ASN A 113 13.28 -2.88 -41.08
N ALA A 114 12.70 -1.99 -40.28
CA ALA A 114 12.00 -2.33 -39.04
C ALA A 114 10.49 -2.31 -39.28
N HIS A 115 9.80 -3.40 -38.94
CA HIS A 115 8.35 -3.53 -38.96
C HIS A 115 7.84 -3.54 -37.52
N VAL A 116 6.97 -2.59 -37.17
CA VAL A 116 6.51 -2.37 -35.79
C VAL A 116 5.06 -2.81 -35.64
N ALA A 117 4.77 -3.53 -34.57
CA ALA A 117 3.42 -3.81 -34.09
C ALA A 117 3.27 -3.28 -32.65
N HIS A 118 2.27 -2.44 -32.41
CA HIS A 118 2.11 -1.73 -31.13
C HIS A 118 0.65 -1.74 -30.63
N ILE A 119 0.46 -2.10 -29.36
CA ILE A 119 -0.80 -1.96 -28.62
C ILE A 119 -0.53 -1.70 -27.14
N GLY A 120 -1.12 -0.65 -26.58
CA GLY A 120 -0.84 -0.17 -25.22
C GLY A 120 -0.06 1.15 -25.23
N ASP A 121 0.70 1.45 -24.19
CA ASP A 121 1.46 2.71 -24.04
C ASP A 121 2.97 2.53 -23.77
N SER A 122 3.46 1.29 -23.66
CA SER A 122 4.88 0.97 -23.81
C SER A 122 5.40 1.47 -25.17
N ARG A 123 6.52 2.20 -25.19
CA ARG A 123 6.94 3.00 -26.35
C ARG A 123 8.12 2.39 -27.10
N ALA A 124 8.27 2.78 -28.36
CA ALA A 124 9.52 2.61 -29.10
C ALA A 124 10.00 3.94 -29.71
N TYR A 125 11.32 4.08 -29.82
CA TYR A 125 12.01 5.26 -30.31
C TYR A 125 13.15 4.88 -31.26
N LEU A 126 13.42 5.74 -32.23
CA LEU A 126 14.60 5.72 -33.09
C LEU A 126 15.49 6.94 -32.80
N LEU A 127 16.78 6.71 -32.60
CA LEU A 127 17.82 7.73 -32.58
C LEU A 127 18.62 7.65 -33.90
N ARG A 128 18.49 8.67 -34.75
CA ARG A 128 19.29 8.88 -35.99
C ARG A 128 19.89 10.29 -35.95
N ASP A 129 21.15 10.47 -36.31
CA ASP A 129 21.87 11.76 -36.30
C ASP A 129 21.74 12.56 -34.99
N GLY A 130 21.69 11.88 -33.84
CA GLY A 130 21.50 12.52 -32.52
C GLY A 130 20.10 13.10 -32.30
N ARG A 131 19.12 12.74 -33.13
CA ARG A 131 17.70 13.11 -32.99
C ARG A 131 16.88 11.89 -32.59
N LEU A 132 16.25 11.96 -31.42
CA LEU A 132 15.27 10.97 -30.99
C LEU A 132 13.93 11.23 -31.69
N ARG A 133 13.29 10.17 -32.17
CA ARG A 133 11.95 10.17 -32.77
C ARG A 133 11.16 9.00 -32.21
N MET A 134 10.07 9.28 -31.52
CA MET A 134 9.09 8.25 -31.12
C MET A 134 8.48 7.60 -32.37
N LEU A 135 8.31 6.28 -32.30
CA LEU A 135 7.78 5.41 -33.37
C LEU A 135 6.32 5.03 -33.08
N THR A 136 6.03 4.70 -31.82
CA THR A 136 4.72 4.30 -31.30
C THR A 136 3.82 5.50 -31.02
N LYS A 137 2.58 5.23 -30.60
CA LYS A 137 1.63 6.24 -30.18
C LYS A 137 0.68 5.67 -29.12
N ASP A 138 0.90 6.08 -27.88
CA ASP A 138 0.25 5.55 -26.68
C ASP A 138 -1.27 5.38 -26.85
N HIS A 139 -1.78 4.16 -26.66
CA HIS A 139 -3.21 3.85 -26.63
C HIS A 139 -3.83 4.17 -25.27
N THR A 140 -3.60 5.39 -24.79
CA THR A 140 -4.21 5.93 -23.56
C THR A 140 -5.43 6.78 -23.84
N PHE A 141 -6.28 6.91 -22.82
CA PHE A 141 -7.39 7.84 -22.80
C PHE A 141 -6.94 9.30 -23.02
N VAL A 142 -5.76 9.69 -22.49
CA VAL A 142 -5.26 11.07 -22.69
C VAL A 142 -4.73 11.31 -24.08
N GLN A 143 -4.04 10.36 -24.71
CA GLN A 143 -3.64 10.50 -26.10
C GLN A 143 -4.86 10.63 -27.01
N THR A 144 -5.96 9.92 -26.71
CA THR A 144 -7.24 10.09 -27.40
C THR A 144 -7.81 11.51 -27.23
N LEU A 145 -7.68 12.13 -26.05
CA LEU A 145 -8.10 13.52 -25.82
C LEU A 145 -7.21 14.54 -26.54
N VAL A 146 -5.91 14.27 -26.68
CA VAL A 146 -4.97 15.08 -27.48
C VAL A 146 -5.32 14.97 -28.97
N ASP A 147 -5.61 13.77 -29.46
CA ASP A 147 -6.01 13.50 -30.84
C ASP A 147 -7.34 14.18 -31.22
N GLU A 148 -8.31 14.18 -30.30
CA GLU A 148 -9.57 14.92 -30.45
C GLU A 148 -9.40 16.44 -30.30
N GLY A 149 -8.19 16.95 -30.01
CA GLY A 149 -7.91 18.37 -29.80
C GLY A 149 -8.59 18.96 -28.56
N ARG A 150 -8.89 18.12 -27.55
CA ARG A 150 -9.66 18.47 -26.35
C ARG A 150 -8.78 18.83 -25.15
N ILE A 151 -7.54 18.37 -25.14
CA ILE A 151 -6.47 18.82 -24.24
C ILE A 151 -5.17 18.97 -25.05
N THR A 152 -4.24 19.77 -24.55
CA THR A 152 -2.88 19.86 -25.07
C THR A 152 -2.01 18.68 -24.58
N PRO A 153 -0.90 18.34 -25.29
CA PRO A 153 0.08 17.37 -24.79
C PRO A 153 0.59 17.71 -23.38
N GLU A 154 0.82 18.99 -23.11
CA GLU A 154 1.26 19.49 -21.81
C GLU A 154 0.21 19.31 -20.71
N GLU A 155 -1.09 19.38 -21.03
CA GLU A 155 -2.17 19.03 -20.09
C GLU A 155 -2.32 17.52 -19.87
N ALA A 156 -1.91 16.69 -20.84
CA ALA A 156 -1.97 15.23 -20.73
C ALA A 156 -1.01 14.68 -19.66
N GLU A 157 0.20 15.25 -19.53
CA GLU A 157 1.20 14.86 -18.51
C GLU A 157 0.65 14.91 -17.08
N TYR A 158 -0.16 15.92 -16.76
CA TYR A 158 -0.69 16.16 -15.41
C TYR A 158 -2.14 15.66 -15.24
N HIS A 159 -2.71 15.01 -16.26
CA HIS A 159 -4.11 14.59 -16.25
C HIS A 159 -4.35 13.42 -15.27
N PRO A 160 -5.43 13.43 -14.44
CA PRO A 160 -5.70 12.37 -13.45
C PRO A 160 -5.93 10.95 -14.00
N HIS A 161 -6.05 10.80 -15.32
CA HIS A 161 -6.24 9.53 -16.01
C HIS A 161 -5.21 9.34 -17.14
N ARG A 162 -3.95 9.80 -16.97
CA ARG A 162 -2.90 9.64 -17.98
C ARG A 162 -2.60 8.16 -18.27
N SER A 163 -2.32 7.37 -17.23
CA SER A 163 -2.06 5.92 -17.29
C SER A 163 -3.35 5.09 -17.42
N LEU A 164 -4.38 5.61 -18.10
CA LEU A 164 -5.60 4.86 -18.39
C LEU A 164 -5.51 4.33 -19.82
N ILE A 165 -4.93 3.15 -19.97
CA ILE A 165 -4.83 2.44 -21.25
C ILE A 165 -6.23 2.02 -21.73
N ILE A 166 -6.47 2.10 -23.04
CA ILE A 166 -7.76 1.78 -23.68
C ILE A 166 -7.68 0.65 -24.73
N ARG A 167 -6.48 0.16 -25.08
CA ARG A 167 -6.26 -1.01 -25.95
C ARG A 167 -5.11 -1.86 -25.40
N VAL A 168 -5.34 -3.17 -25.22
CA VAL A 168 -4.35 -4.17 -24.78
C VAL A 168 -4.71 -5.57 -25.30
N LEU A 169 -3.79 -6.52 -25.15
CA LEU A 169 -4.09 -7.95 -25.28
C LEU A 169 -4.70 -8.45 -23.96
N GLU A 170 -6.01 -8.70 -23.96
CA GLU A 170 -6.82 -9.08 -22.77
C GLU A 170 -7.70 -10.33 -23.02
N GLY A 171 -7.34 -11.16 -24.00
CA GLY A 171 -8.10 -12.38 -24.35
C GLY A 171 -9.39 -12.13 -25.14
N ARG A 172 -9.59 -10.92 -25.68
CA ARG A 172 -10.80 -10.53 -26.43
C ARG A 172 -10.54 -10.48 -27.93
N GLN A 173 -11.51 -10.88 -28.74
CA GLN A 173 -11.34 -11.06 -30.20
C GLN A 173 -10.98 -9.77 -30.97
N ASP A 174 -11.33 -8.61 -30.42
CA ASP A 174 -11.16 -7.30 -31.08
C ASP A 174 -9.77 -6.66 -30.88
N ALA A 175 -8.88 -7.27 -30.09
CA ALA A 175 -7.53 -6.77 -29.89
C ALA A 175 -6.73 -6.83 -31.21
N ARG A 176 -6.29 -5.67 -31.71
CA ARG A 176 -5.44 -5.51 -32.89
C ARG A 176 -4.35 -4.46 -32.60
N PRO A 177 -3.07 -4.76 -32.89
CA PRO A 177 -2.02 -3.74 -32.92
C PRO A 177 -2.25 -2.70 -34.01
N ASP A 178 -1.64 -1.53 -33.85
CA ASP A 178 -1.33 -0.63 -34.95
C ASP A 178 0.01 -1.03 -35.57
N PHE A 179 0.13 -0.91 -36.89
CA PHE A 179 1.30 -1.34 -37.66
C PHE A 179 1.93 -0.17 -38.43
N HIS A 180 3.25 -0.16 -38.51
CA HIS A 180 4.01 0.72 -39.41
C HIS A 180 5.40 0.13 -39.69
N HIS A 181 6.07 0.60 -40.74
CA HIS A 181 7.45 0.19 -41.05
C HIS A 181 8.33 1.40 -41.37
N PHE A 182 9.65 1.23 -41.29
CA PHE A 182 10.63 2.23 -41.71
C PHE A 182 11.98 1.60 -42.11
N GLU A 183 12.68 2.25 -43.05
CA GLU A 183 14.01 1.85 -43.52
C GLU A 183 15.09 2.21 -42.47
N LEU A 184 16.05 1.31 -42.26
CA LEU A 184 17.13 1.44 -41.27
C LEU A 184 18.46 1.84 -41.93
N GLU A 185 19.27 2.59 -41.21
CA GLU A 185 20.60 3.05 -41.64
C GLU A 185 21.69 2.58 -40.65
N PRO A 186 22.91 2.25 -41.11
CA PRO A 186 24.03 1.94 -40.22
C PRO A 186 24.31 3.08 -39.24
N GLY A 187 24.30 2.78 -37.94
CA GLY A 187 24.42 3.78 -36.87
C GLY A 187 23.10 4.25 -36.26
N ASP A 188 21.95 3.77 -36.76
CA ASP A 188 20.69 3.88 -36.02
C ASP A 188 20.78 3.17 -34.67
N ARG A 189 20.11 3.75 -33.66
CA ARG A 189 19.86 3.10 -32.37
C ARG A 189 18.36 3.09 -32.06
N ILE A 190 17.81 1.92 -31.78
CA ILE A 190 16.41 1.72 -31.39
C ILE A 190 16.33 1.50 -29.88
N LEU A 191 15.32 2.09 -29.24
CA LEU A 191 14.88 1.77 -27.88
C LEU A 191 13.43 1.29 -27.94
N VAL A 192 13.10 0.25 -27.17
CA VAL A 192 11.73 -0.09 -26.75
C VAL A 192 11.71 -0.07 -25.22
N CYS A 193 10.67 0.52 -24.60
CA CYS A 193 10.54 0.60 -23.14
C CYS A 193 9.10 0.44 -22.64
N SER A 194 8.92 -0.05 -21.40
CA SER A 194 7.63 0.01 -20.68
C SER A 194 7.32 1.43 -20.18
N ASP A 195 6.10 1.66 -19.65
CA ASP A 195 5.65 3.01 -19.26
C ASP A 195 6.45 3.57 -18.07
N GLY A 196 7.05 2.70 -17.25
CA GLY A 196 7.82 3.06 -16.04
C GLY A 196 8.97 4.03 -16.29
N LEU A 197 9.58 4.03 -17.48
CA LEU A 197 10.63 4.99 -17.86
C LEU A 197 10.05 6.42 -17.95
N ASP A 198 8.89 6.56 -18.59
CA ASP A 198 8.20 7.83 -18.75
C ASP A 198 7.51 8.30 -17.44
N ASN A 199 6.98 7.35 -16.66
CA ASN A 199 6.39 7.57 -15.34
C ASN A 199 7.41 7.97 -14.27
N ALA A 200 8.66 7.48 -14.36
CA ALA A 200 9.78 7.97 -13.56
C ALA A 200 10.18 9.41 -13.94
N GLY A 201 9.71 9.94 -15.10
CA GLY A 201 10.07 11.26 -15.58
C GLY A 201 11.34 11.30 -16.44
N VAL A 202 11.85 10.15 -16.88
CA VAL A 202 12.97 10.06 -17.84
C VAL A 202 12.42 10.36 -19.25
N LYS A 203 12.16 11.65 -19.53
CA LYS A 203 11.57 12.12 -20.79
C LYS A 203 12.56 12.14 -21.96
N ASP A 204 12.02 12.24 -23.17
CA ASP A 204 12.72 12.30 -24.47
C ASP A 204 14.09 13.02 -24.49
N PRO A 205 14.30 14.22 -23.89
CA PRO A 205 15.61 14.86 -23.90
C PRO A 205 16.69 14.08 -23.14
N LEU A 206 16.33 13.45 -22.02
CA LEU A 206 17.23 12.63 -21.22
C LEU A 206 17.44 11.25 -21.86
N ILE A 207 16.38 10.66 -22.43
CA ILE A 207 16.50 9.45 -23.27
C ILE A 207 17.49 9.70 -24.41
N ALA A 208 17.35 10.81 -25.14
CA ALA A 208 18.25 11.19 -26.22
C ALA A 208 19.69 11.40 -25.74
N GLU A 209 19.89 12.05 -24.59
CA GLU A 209 21.22 12.27 -23.98
C GLU A 209 21.90 10.96 -23.58
N ILE A 210 21.17 10.03 -22.95
CA ILE A 210 21.67 8.71 -22.55
C ILE A 210 22.01 7.88 -23.79
N LEU A 211 21.04 7.67 -24.69
CA LEU A 211 21.22 6.87 -25.91
C LEU A 211 22.31 7.43 -26.84
N SER A 212 22.63 8.72 -26.79
CA SER A 212 23.72 9.33 -27.59
C SER A 212 25.10 9.24 -26.94
N ARG A 213 25.22 8.90 -25.65
CA ARG A 213 26.50 8.88 -24.91
C ARG A 213 27.00 7.50 -24.53
N THR A 214 26.11 6.53 -24.36
CA THR A 214 26.46 5.16 -23.99
C THR A 214 27.07 4.42 -25.19
N PRO A 215 28.22 3.73 -25.05
CA PRO A 215 28.94 3.19 -26.19
C PRO A 215 28.35 1.87 -26.73
N THR A 216 27.54 1.15 -25.94
CA THR A 216 26.88 -0.11 -26.35
C THR A 216 25.40 -0.12 -25.98
N PRO A 217 24.59 -1.03 -26.56
CA PRO A 217 23.19 -1.24 -26.15
C PRO A 217 23.03 -1.67 -24.69
N ASP A 218 24.02 -2.38 -24.14
CA ASP A 218 24.00 -2.87 -22.77
C ASP A 218 24.19 -1.72 -21.77
N ASP A 219 25.22 -0.88 -22.00
CA ASP A 219 25.41 0.36 -21.25
C ASP A 219 24.18 1.27 -21.36
N ALA A 220 23.57 1.34 -22.55
CA ALA A 220 22.39 2.17 -22.83
C ALA A 220 21.16 1.70 -22.03
N ALA A 221 20.85 0.41 -22.09
CA ALA A 221 19.71 -0.16 -21.37
C ALA A 221 19.92 -0.07 -19.85
N ALA A 222 21.11 -0.40 -19.35
CA ALA A 222 21.44 -0.28 -17.93
C ALA A 222 21.34 1.17 -17.43
N THR A 223 21.90 2.14 -18.16
CA THR A 223 21.84 3.57 -17.78
C THR A 223 20.41 4.12 -17.77
N LEU A 224 19.51 3.62 -18.64
CA LEU A 224 18.10 3.99 -18.62
C LEU A 224 17.35 3.44 -17.40
N ILE A 225 17.64 2.20 -17.00
CA ILE A 225 17.11 1.62 -15.74
C ILE A 225 17.64 2.39 -14.53
N GLU A 226 18.96 2.63 -14.45
CA GLU A 226 19.57 3.41 -13.37
C GLU A 226 18.96 4.83 -13.27
N ALA A 227 18.79 5.52 -14.41
CA ALA A 227 18.15 6.82 -14.44
C ALA A 227 16.69 6.79 -13.94
N ALA A 228 15.91 5.77 -14.29
CA ALA A 228 14.54 5.62 -13.80
C ALA A 228 14.47 5.33 -12.29
N LEU A 229 15.41 4.55 -11.76
CA LEU A 229 15.53 4.27 -10.33
C LEU A 229 15.97 5.50 -9.54
N ASP A 230 16.94 6.28 -10.05
CA ASP A 230 17.40 7.54 -9.44
C ASP A 230 16.30 8.62 -9.39
N HIS A 231 15.40 8.65 -10.38
CA HIS A 231 14.22 9.52 -10.36
C HIS A 231 13.06 8.97 -9.51
N GLY A 232 13.20 7.74 -8.97
CA GLY A 232 12.24 7.16 -8.04
C GLY A 232 11.09 6.39 -8.68
N SER A 233 11.35 5.62 -9.76
CA SER A 233 10.30 4.90 -10.50
C SER A 233 9.30 4.17 -9.58
N PRO A 234 8.00 4.49 -9.67
CA PRO A 234 6.96 3.86 -8.86
C PRO A 234 6.44 2.54 -9.44
N ASP A 235 6.94 2.11 -10.60
CA ASP A 235 6.51 0.92 -11.32
C ASP A 235 7.71 0.16 -11.93
N ASN A 236 7.44 -1.00 -12.51
CA ASN A 236 8.41 -1.81 -13.25
C ASN A 236 8.99 -1.02 -14.42
N VAL A 237 10.26 -1.24 -14.73
CA VAL A 237 10.94 -0.53 -15.82
C VAL A 237 11.69 -1.56 -16.65
N THR A 238 11.40 -1.63 -17.95
CA THR A 238 12.07 -2.52 -18.90
C THR A 238 12.54 -1.71 -20.09
N CYS A 239 13.75 -1.98 -20.55
CA CYS A 239 14.38 -1.32 -21.69
C CYS A 239 15.08 -2.36 -22.58
N VAL A 240 14.72 -2.38 -23.85
CA VAL A 240 15.37 -3.14 -24.92
C VAL A 240 16.03 -2.14 -25.86
N VAL A 241 17.35 -2.22 -26.03
CA VAL A 241 18.10 -1.33 -26.93
C VAL A 241 18.78 -2.15 -28.02
N ALA A 242 18.83 -1.62 -29.24
CA ALA A 242 19.58 -2.21 -30.34
C ALA A 242 20.30 -1.17 -31.22
N ASP A 243 21.53 -1.48 -31.62
CA ASP A 243 22.33 -0.75 -32.61
C ASP A 243 22.26 -1.47 -33.96
N ILE A 244 21.98 -0.70 -35.02
CA ILE A 244 22.01 -1.18 -36.40
C ILE A 244 23.44 -1.02 -36.92
N VAL A 245 24.06 -2.13 -37.36
CA VAL A 245 25.43 -2.15 -37.87
C VAL A 245 25.52 -2.86 -39.23
N ASP A 246 26.48 -2.44 -40.07
CA ASP A 246 26.82 -3.19 -41.29
C ASP A 246 27.43 -4.55 -40.94
N ALA A 247 26.91 -5.63 -41.54
CA ALA A 247 27.46 -6.98 -41.43
C ALA A 247 28.63 -7.26 -42.40
N GLY A 248 28.83 -6.40 -43.41
CA GLY A 248 29.89 -6.50 -44.40
C GLY A 248 29.67 -7.57 -45.50
N PRO A 249 30.58 -7.65 -46.49
CA PRO A 249 30.43 -8.55 -47.65
C PRO A 249 30.89 -10.00 -47.41
N ASP A 250 31.80 -10.22 -46.46
CA ASP A 250 32.41 -11.53 -46.13
C ASP A 250 31.97 -12.05 -44.74
N GLY A 251 30.74 -11.74 -44.30
CA GLY A 251 30.29 -11.97 -42.91
C GLY A 251 29.38 -13.19 -42.67
N PRO A 252 29.91 -14.32 -42.14
CA PRO A 252 29.10 -15.42 -41.62
C PRO A 252 29.25 -15.66 -40.10
N PRO A 253 28.12 -15.94 -39.43
CA PRO A 253 27.07 -14.99 -39.07
C PRO A 253 27.59 -13.95 -38.04
N LEU A 254 26.70 -13.35 -37.24
CA LEU A 254 27.07 -12.60 -36.03
C LEU A 254 27.62 -13.53 -34.94
N LEU A 255 28.85 -14.00 -35.09
CA LEU A 255 29.59 -14.79 -34.09
C LEU A 255 29.91 -13.93 -32.84
N GLY A 256 28.92 -13.80 -31.96
CA GLY A 256 28.95 -12.90 -30.81
C GLY A 256 27.57 -12.32 -30.45
N VAL A 257 26.59 -12.37 -31.37
CA VAL A 257 25.18 -12.26 -31.00
C VAL A 257 24.79 -13.54 -30.27
N GLY A 258 24.33 -13.40 -29.04
CA GLY A 258 23.95 -14.52 -28.19
C GLY A 258 22.65 -15.20 -28.65
N ALA A 259 22.23 -16.22 -27.90
CA ALA A 259 20.82 -16.58 -27.89
C ALA A 259 20.01 -15.38 -27.37
N GLY A 260 18.84 -15.11 -27.97
CA GLY A 260 18.06 -13.91 -27.68
C GLY A 260 17.80 -13.73 -26.18
N THR A 261 18.07 -12.52 -25.69
CA THR A 261 18.04 -12.17 -24.28
C THR A 261 16.59 -11.98 -23.85
N LEU A 262 16.16 -12.76 -22.86
CA LEU A 262 14.81 -12.75 -22.30
C LEU A 262 14.85 -12.18 -20.88
N VAL A 263 13.97 -11.23 -20.58
CA VAL A 263 13.92 -10.53 -19.28
C VAL A 263 12.48 -10.42 -18.75
N GLY A 264 12.37 -10.10 -17.46
CA GLY A 264 11.09 -9.90 -16.76
C GLY A 264 10.40 -11.22 -16.45
N SER A 265 9.07 -11.19 -16.38
CA SER A 265 8.21 -12.34 -16.05
C SER A 265 8.50 -13.54 -16.96
N ALA A 266 8.64 -13.32 -18.27
CA ALA A 266 8.96 -14.36 -19.25
C ALA A 266 10.26 -15.13 -18.96
N ALA A 267 11.26 -14.51 -18.31
CA ALA A 267 12.52 -15.16 -17.94
C ALA A 267 12.40 -16.08 -16.71
N LEU A 268 11.28 -16.02 -15.98
CA LEU A 268 11.02 -16.78 -14.75
C LEU A 268 10.03 -17.95 -14.96
N VAL A 269 9.50 -18.13 -16.17
CA VAL A 269 8.47 -19.13 -16.47
C VAL A 269 9.08 -20.38 -17.10
N ASP A 270 8.84 -21.54 -16.49
CA ASP A 270 9.22 -22.85 -17.05
C ASP A 270 8.54 -23.07 -18.42
N PRO A 271 9.29 -23.47 -19.48
CA PRO A 271 8.76 -23.55 -20.84
C PRO A 271 7.50 -24.41 -21.01
N GLU A 272 7.32 -25.45 -20.20
CA GLU A 272 6.11 -26.29 -20.23
C GLU A 272 4.84 -25.49 -19.89
N VAL A 273 4.90 -24.57 -18.90
CA VAL A 273 3.75 -23.78 -18.43
C VAL A 273 3.19 -22.87 -19.52
N THR A 274 4.06 -22.30 -20.35
CA THR A 274 3.69 -21.51 -21.54
C THR A 274 3.26 -22.33 -22.75
N SER A 275 3.58 -23.62 -22.80
CA SER A 275 3.49 -24.42 -24.04
C SER A 275 2.09 -24.94 -24.38
N GLY A 276 1.16 -24.92 -23.44
CA GLY A 276 -0.18 -25.53 -23.58
C GLY A 276 -0.18 -27.05 -23.82
N ARG A 277 0.97 -27.73 -23.79
CA ARG A 277 1.07 -29.18 -24.01
C ARG A 277 0.82 -29.94 -22.72
N SER A 278 -0.23 -30.77 -22.73
CA SER A 278 -0.53 -31.71 -21.64
C SER A 278 0.47 -32.87 -21.55
N SER A 279 1.68 -32.58 -21.05
CA SER A 279 2.64 -33.57 -20.57
C SER A 279 2.08 -34.30 -19.34
N ILE A 280 1.45 -35.46 -19.50
CA ILE A 280 1.06 -36.30 -18.35
C ILE A 280 2.33 -36.91 -17.75
N THR A 281 2.89 -36.30 -16.72
CA THR A 281 3.87 -36.97 -15.84
C THR A 281 3.77 -36.43 -14.42
N GLN A 282 3.54 -37.32 -13.45
CA GLN A 282 3.34 -36.94 -12.06
C GLN A 282 4.67 -36.65 -11.36
N SER A 283 4.81 -35.45 -10.77
CA SER A 283 5.48 -35.33 -9.48
C SER A 283 4.90 -34.17 -8.65
N HIS A 284 4.65 -34.44 -7.37
CA HIS A 284 4.40 -33.44 -6.33
C HIS A 284 5.54 -33.55 -5.32
N PRO A 285 5.88 -32.43 -4.66
CA PRO A 285 5.95 -32.48 -3.21
C PRO A 285 4.95 -31.51 -2.57
N THR A 286 3.94 -32.12 -1.96
CA THR A 286 2.94 -31.58 -1.02
C THR A 286 3.29 -30.29 -0.27
N THR A 287 2.31 -29.39 -0.15
CA THR A 287 1.93 -28.88 1.19
C THR A 287 0.40 -28.82 1.30
N SER A 288 -0.14 -29.11 2.47
CA SER A 288 -1.53 -29.54 2.68
C SER A 288 -2.48 -28.43 3.14
N HIS A 289 -3.73 -28.45 2.68
CA HIS A 289 -4.91 -28.26 3.53
C HIS A 289 -6.16 -28.94 2.95
N ASP A 290 -7.16 -29.20 3.80
CA ASP A 290 -8.08 -30.32 3.62
C ASP A 290 -9.45 -30.00 3.03
N ILE A 291 -9.84 -30.84 2.06
CA ILE A 291 -11.13 -31.56 1.95
C ILE A 291 -12.42 -30.82 2.39
N VAL A 292 -13.29 -30.56 1.40
CA VAL A 292 -14.71 -30.96 1.46
C VAL A 292 -15.07 -31.63 0.12
N ASP A 293 -15.75 -32.77 0.19
CA ASP A 293 -16.09 -33.64 -0.95
C ASP A 293 -17.62 -33.77 -1.11
N SER A 294 -18.13 -33.73 -2.36
CA SER A 294 -19.41 -34.35 -2.77
C SER A 294 -19.57 -34.35 -4.31
N PRO A 295 -20.29 -35.32 -4.92
CA PRO A 295 -19.98 -35.78 -6.28
C PRO A 295 -21.15 -35.88 -7.28
N ALA A 296 -20.83 -36.35 -8.49
CA ALA A 296 -21.71 -36.85 -9.57
C ALA A 296 -22.51 -35.79 -10.38
N ASP A 297 -22.90 -36.01 -11.65
CA ASP A 297 -22.87 -37.24 -12.47
C ASP A 297 -22.64 -36.91 -13.99
N PRO A 298 -22.05 -37.80 -14.84
CA PRO A 298 -21.74 -37.49 -16.24
C PRO A 298 -22.58 -38.26 -17.29
N ALA A 299 -23.10 -37.56 -18.31
CA ALA A 299 -23.68 -38.16 -19.53
C ALA A 299 -23.84 -37.15 -20.69
N SER A 300 -23.90 -37.50 -21.98
CA SER A 300 -23.18 -38.50 -22.81
C SER A 300 -23.60 -38.37 -24.30
N VAL A 301 -22.95 -39.13 -25.20
CA VAL A 301 -23.37 -39.47 -26.60
C VAL A 301 -23.20 -38.41 -27.72
N THR A 302 -22.07 -38.61 -28.39
CA THR A 302 -21.69 -38.51 -29.82
C THR A 302 -22.75 -38.62 -30.95
N GLN A 303 -22.28 -38.26 -32.17
CA GLN A 303 -22.81 -38.51 -33.53
C GLN A 303 -23.91 -37.57 -34.06
N GLY A 304 -23.97 -37.28 -35.36
CA GLY A 304 -23.11 -37.77 -36.47
C GLY A 304 -23.27 -36.96 -37.77
N ALA A 305 -22.53 -37.33 -38.82
CA ALA A 305 -22.41 -36.55 -40.06
C ALA A 305 -23.02 -37.27 -41.28
N THR A 306 -23.75 -36.50 -42.09
CA THR A 306 -24.00 -36.68 -43.53
C THR A 306 -24.26 -35.29 -44.14
N GLY A 307 -24.13 -35.15 -45.46
CA GLY A 307 -24.53 -33.92 -46.15
C GLY A 307 -24.59 -34.11 -47.67
N SER A 308 -25.27 -33.20 -48.36
CA SER A 308 -25.11 -32.96 -49.80
C SER A 308 -25.71 -31.60 -50.19
N ASP A 309 -25.30 -31.13 -51.37
CA ASP A 309 -25.97 -30.14 -52.24
C ASP A 309 -26.15 -28.70 -51.74
N GLY A 310 -26.05 -27.76 -52.70
CA GLY A 310 -25.92 -26.33 -52.42
C GLY A 310 -27.14 -25.50 -52.83
N LEU A 311 -27.45 -24.52 -51.98
CA LEU A 311 -28.21 -23.31 -52.26
C LEU A 311 -27.46 -22.16 -51.55
N PRO A 312 -27.42 -20.93 -52.10
CA PRO A 312 -26.87 -19.80 -51.34
C PRO A 312 -27.70 -19.57 -50.07
N PRO A 313 -27.06 -19.25 -48.92
CA PRO A 313 -27.81 -18.95 -47.71
C PRO A 313 -28.60 -17.65 -47.87
N GLU A 314 -29.86 -17.67 -47.43
CA GLU A 314 -30.60 -16.46 -47.05
C GLU A 314 -29.83 -15.71 -45.95
N PRO A 315 -29.92 -14.36 -45.85
CA PRO A 315 -29.22 -13.60 -44.82
C PRO A 315 -29.63 -14.06 -43.41
N ASP A 316 -28.65 -14.18 -42.53
CA ASP A 316 -28.84 -14.74 -41.20
C ASP A 316 -29.63 -13.80 -40.28
N MET A 317 -30.55 -14.40 -39.52
CA MET A 317 -31.37 -13.71 -38.51
C MET A 317 -30.54 -13.12 -37.35
N GLU A 318 -29.24 -13.42 -37.29
CA GLU A 318 -28.29 -12.84 -36.35
C GLU A 318 -27.78 -11.46 -36.80
N GLU A 319 -27.77 -11.14 -38.11
CA GLU A 319 -27.38 -9.82 -38.61
C GLU A 319 -28.47 -8.75 -38.33
N GLU A 320 -29.76 -9.06 -38.41
CA GLU A 320 -30.81 -8.15 -37.92
C GLU A 320 -30.72 -7.94 -36.40
N LEU A 321 -30.40 -8.98 -35.64
CA LEU A 321 -30.21 -8.89 -34.18
C LEU A 321 -28.97 -8.07 -33.78
N ARG A 322 -27.98 -7.92 -34.69
CA ARG A 322 -26.81 -7.05 -34.49
C ARG A 322 -27.19 -5.56 -34.47
N TYR A 323 -28.25 -5.17 -35.17
CA TYR A 323 -28.73 -3.77 -35.25
C TYR A 323 -29.92 -3.44 -34.34
N ALA A 324 -30.45 -4.40 -33.58
CA ALA A 324 -31.55 -4.17 -32.65
C ALA A 324 -31.18 -3.14 -31.53
N PRO A 325 -31.88 -1.99 -31.42
CA PRO A 325 -31.50 -0.93 -30.48
C PRO A 325 -31.72 -1.35 -29.02
N ARG A 326 -30.63 -1.76 -28.35
CA ARG A 326 -30.64 -2.24 -26.96
C ARG A 326 -31.15 -1.14 -26.01
N PRO A 327 -32.23 -1.37 -25.23
CA PRO A 327 -32.77 -0.35 -24.34
C PRO A 327 -31.76 0.00 -23.23
N PRO A 328 -31.66 1.29 -22.83
CA PRO A 328 -30.63 1.75 -21.92
C PRO A 328 -30.73 1.07 -20.55
N ARG A 329 -29.59 0.55 -20.04
CA ARG A 329 -29.43 -0.08 -18.72
C ARG A 329 -29.54 0.93 -17.57
N ARG A 330 -30.74 1.48 -17.41
CA ARG A 330 -31.20 2.24 -16.23
C ARG A 330 -30.95 1.43 -14.94
N PHE A 331 -30.71 2.15 -13.84
CA PHE A 331 -30.34 1.67 -12.49
C PHE A 331 -28.87 1.29 -12.18
N LYS A 332 -27.88 1.46 -13.07
CA LYS A 332 -26.44 1.42 -12.63
C LYS A 332 -26.12 2.44 -11.51
N TRP A 333 -26.81 3.58 -11.48
CA TRP A 333 -26.72 4.57 -10.40
C TRP A 333 -27.24 4.06 -9.05
N LEU A 334 -28.26 3.19 -9.05
CA LEU A 334 -28.88 2.69 -7.81
C LEU A 334 -27.89 1.89 -6.96
N PHE A 335 -27.05 1.05 -7.59
CA PHE A 335 -25.98 0.33 -6.90
C PHE A 335 -24.95 1.28 -6.25
N ARG A 336 -24.62 2.41 -6.89
CA ARG A 336 -23.74 3.43 -6.30
C ARG A 336 -24.38 4.11 -5.08
N VAL A 337 -25.69 4.39 -5.14
CA VAL A 337 -26.45 4.93 -4.00
C VAL A 337 -26.53 3.93 -2.85
N VAL A 338 -26.80 2.66 -3.12
CA VAL A 338 -26.82 1.60 -2.09
C VAL A 338 -25.46 1.46 -1.42
N GLY A 339 -24.35 1.46 -2.18
CA GLY A 339 -23.00 1.43 -1.62
C GLY A 339 -22.70 2.62 -0.70
N LEU A 340 -23.09 3.84 -1.11
CA LEU A 340 -22.95 5.05 -0.29
C LEU A 340 -23.74 4.94 1.03
N VAL A 341 -24.98 4.44 0.98
CA VAL A 341 -25.83 4.26 2.17
C VAL A 341 -25.25 3.22 3.13
N VAL A 342 -24.64 2.14 2.64
CA VAL A 342 -23.95 1.14 3.48
C VAL A 342 -22.74 1.77 4.18
N ILE A 343 -21.92 2.54 3.47
CA ILE A 343 -20.73 3.22 4.04
C ILE A 343 -21.16 4.23 5.13
N LEU A 344 -22.18 5.05 4.86
CA LEU A 344 -22.73 6.00 5.84
C LEU A 344 -23.34 5.28 7.06
N GLY A 345 -23.97 4.11 6.84
CA GLY A 345 -24.47 3.26 7.92
C GLY A 345 -23.35 2.74 8.83
N LEU A 346 -22.26 2.21 8.25
CA LEU A 346 -21.10 1.73 9.00
C LEU A 346 -20.41 2.85 9.78
N LEU A 347 -20.22 4.03 9.18
CA LEU A 347 -19.70 5.22 9.86
C LEU A 347 -20.61 5.67 11.02
N GLY A 348 -21.93 5.64 10.83
CA GLY A 348 -22.90 5.94 11.88
C GLY A 348 -22.86 4.95 13.05
N VAL A 349 -22.70 3.65 12.76
CA VAL A 349 -22.52 2.60 13.79
C VAL A 349 -21.20 2.80 14.55
N GLY A 350 -20.09 3.06 13.85
CA GLY A 350 -18.80 3.35 14.46
C GLY A 350 -18.82 4.58 15.37
N ALA A 351 -19.41 5.68 14.90
CA ALA A 351 -19.58 6.89 15.69
C ALA A 351 -20.47 6.68 16.93
N ARG A 352 -21.56 5.90 16.80
CA ARG A 352 -22.42 5.55 17.92
C ARG A 352 -21.73 4.65 18.95
N TRP A 353 -20.91 3.70 18.50
CA TRP A 353 -20.11 2.83 19.37
C TRP A 353 -19.03 3.61 20.12
N ALA A 354 -18.30 4.50 19.43
CA ALA A 354 -17.32 5.39 20.05
C ALA A 354 -17.98 6.32 21.09
N TYR A 355 -19.14 6.91 20.77
CA TYR A 355 -19.90 7.72 21.71
C TYR A 355 -20.30 6.91 22.96
N ASP A 356 -20.91 5.73 22.79
CA ASP A 356 -21.32 4.88 23.91
C ASP A 356 -20.12 4.42 24.77
N TRP A 357 -18.96 4.15 24.16
CA TRP A 357 -17.71 3.90 24.88
C TRP A 357 -17.29 5.09 25.75
N THR A 358 -17.28 6.33 25.21
CA THR A 358 -16.95 7.52 26.04
C THR A 358 -17.95 7.71 27.18
N GLN A 359 -19.22 7.38 26.99
CA GLN A 359 -20.27 7.50 28.01
C GLN A 359 -20.19 6.45 29.11
N ARG A 360 -19.30 5.45 29.00
CA ARG A 360 -19.01 4.46 30.05
C ARG A 360 -17.80 4.84 30.92
N GLN A 361 -16.92 5.72 30.45
CA GLN A 361 -15.72 6.14 31.17
C GLN A 361 -16.02 7.12 32.30
N TYR A 362 -15.25 7.03 33.39
CA TYR A 362 -15.26 7.98 34.50
C TYR A 362 -13.83 8.43 34.83
N TYR A 363 -13.68 9.57 35.52
CA TYR A 363 -12.41 9.95 36.11
C TYR A 363 -12.60 10.76 37.40
N VAL A 364 -11.63 10.64 38.31
CA VAL A 364 -11.53 11.47 39.52
C VAL A 364 -10.60 12.64 39.22
N GLY A 365 -11.06 13.86 39.50
CA GLY A 365 -10.34 15.08 39.13
C GLY A 365 -10.56 16.25 40.08
N ALA A 366 -9.80 17.32 39.85
CA ALA A 366 -9.93 18.58 40.57
C ALA A 366 -11.10 19.42 40.03
N TYR A 367 -12.15 19.62 40.84
CA TYR A 367 -13.24 20.55 40.51
C TYR A 367 -12.84 21.99 40.89
N PRO A 368 -12.90 22.95 39.94
CA PRO A 368 -12.37 24.30 40.13
C PRO A 368 -13.34 25.29 40.80
N GLY A 369 -14.56 24.88 41.13
CA GLY A 369 -15.63 25.77 41.62
C GLY A 369 -16.61 26.19 40.52
N ASP A 370 -17.83 26.58 40.91
CA ASP A 370 -18.81 27.11 39.97
C ASP A 370 -18.37 28.47 39.43
N ASN A 371 -18.68 28.73 38.16
CA ASN A 371 -18.30 29.93 37.39
C ASN A 371 -16.80 30.29 37.40
N GLY A 372 -15.91 29.39 37.86
CA GLY A 372 -14.48 29.64 37.95
C GLY A 372 -14.06 30.55 39.10
N ASP A 373 -14.89 30.69 40.14
CA ASP A 373 -14.55 31.46 41.35
C ASP A 373 -13.37 30.83 42.11
N ALA A 374 -12.17 31.38 41.88
CA ALA A 374 -10.93 30.97 42.52
C ALA A 374 -10.90 31.18 44.05
N SER A 375 -11.89 31.84 44.63
CA SER A 375 -12.06 32.00 46.08
C SER A 375 -12.43 30.68 46.76
N GLN A 376 -13.00 29.71 46.03
CA GLN A 376 -13.44 28.44 46.60
C GLN A 376 -12.31 27.40 46.67
N PRO A 377 -12.19 26.64 47.78
CA PRO A 377 -11.14 25.65 47.93
C PRO A 377 -11.42 24.43 47.04
N ARG A 378 -10.55 24.19 46.05
CA ARG A 378 -10.73 23.12 45.04
C ARG A 378 -11.03 21.76 45.69
N ARG A 379 -12.09 21.10 45.20
CA ARG A 379 -12.61 19.82 45.71
C ARG A 379 -12.24 18.66 44.78
N VAL A 380 -12.22 17.46 45.32
CA VAL A 380 -12.21 16.23 44.53
C VAL A 380 -13.61 16.02 43.96
N ALA A 381 -13.72 15.56 42.71
CA ALA A 381 -14.99 15.21 42.09
C ALA A 381 -14.85 14.02 41.14
N ILE A 382 -15.94 13.29 40.96
CA ILE A 382 -16.09 12.28 39.91
C ILE A 382 -16.74 12.95 38.70
N PHE A 383 -16.09 12.78 37.54
CA PHE A 383 -16.57 13.21 36.23
C PHE A 383 -16.90 11.97 35.38
N ARG A 384 -17.85 12.12 34.45
CA ARG A 384 -18.21 11.13 33.44
C ARG A 384 -17.76 11.61 32.07
N GLY A 385 -17.19 10.72 31.26
CA GLY A 385 -16.54 11.04 29.98
C GLY A 385 -15.01 10.94 30.06
N ILE A 386 -14.33 11.45 29.03
CA ILE A 386 -12.86 11.44 28.94
C ILE A 386 -12.26 12.76 29.47
N ALA A 387 -11.08 12.70 30.08
CA ALA A 387 -10.40 13.87 30.66
C ALA A 387 -9.71 14.78 29.63
N GLN A 388 -9.55 14.32 28.39
CA GLN A 388 -8.84 15.05 27.33
C GLN A 388 -9.70 16.19 26.77
N GLN A 389 -9.16 17.39 26.72
CA GLN A 389 -9.85 18.57 26.18
C GLN A 389 -9.75 18.59 24.65
N ILE A 390 -10.90 18.69 23.98
CA ILE A 390 -11.00 18.94 22.54
C ILE A 390 -11.28 20.44 22.35
N PRO A 391 -10.61 21.16 21.42
CA PRO A 391 -10.87 22.57 21.18
C PRO A 391 -12.37 22.87 20.99
N GLY A 392 -12.91 23.73 21.85
CA GLY A 392 -14.32 24.15 21.82
C GLY A 392 -15.34 23.17 22.43
N ILE A 393 -14.99 21.93 22.79
CA ILE A 393 -15.95 20.91 23.25
C ILE A 393 -15.55 20.31 24.61
N ARG A 394 -16.37 20.54 25.64
CA ARG A 394 -16.26 19.82 26.92
C ARG A 394 -16.94 18.46 26.82
N VAL A 395 -16.13 17.42 26.60
CA VAL A 395 -16.53 16.01 26.48
C VAL A 395 -16.71 15.27 27.82
N SER A 396 -16.66 16.00 28.94
CA SER A 396 -16.85 15.47 30.29
C SER A 396 -17.84 16.29 31.11
N GLN A 397 -18.70 15.62 31.87
CA GLN A 397 -19.67 16.24 32.79
C GLN A 397 -19.35 15.90 34.24
N LEU A 398 -19.66 16.82 35.17
CA LEU A 398 -19.60 16.55 36.60
C LEU A 398 -20.68 15.52 36.97
N TYR A 399 -20.31 14.46 37.69
CA TYR A 399 -21.23 13.41 38.12
C TYR A 399 -21.50 13.46 39.63
N GLU A 400 -20.45 13.53 40.46
CA GLU A 400 -20.56 13.51 41.92
C GLU A 400 -19.47 14.39 42.55
N LEU A 401 -19.82 15.25 43.51
CA LEU A 401 -18.93 16.29 44.06
C LEU A 401 -18.63 16.03 45.54
N GLU A 402 -17.43 15.50 45.82
CA GLU A 402 -17.04 15.03 47.14
C GLU A 402 -16.78 16.17 48.14
N PRO A 403 -16.96 15.96 49.46
CA PRO A 403 -16.60 16.94 50.49
C PRO A 403 -15.09 17.02 50.74
N LEU A 404 -14.28 16.18 50.07
CA LEU A 404 -12.84 16.15 50.19
C LEU A 404 -12.17 17.33 49.45
N THR A 405 -11.44 18.15 50.20
CA THR A 405 -10.65 19.28 49.67
C THR A 405 -9.26 18.81 49.25
N LEU A 406 -8.76 19.26 48.08
CA LEU A 406 -7.42 18.91 47.58
C LEU A 406 -6.27 19.33 48.51
N ALA A 407 -6.45 20.37 49.31
CA ALA A 407 -5.50 20.80 50.33
C ALA A 407 -5.27 19.74 51.43
N LYS A 408 -6.22 18.83 51.67
CA LYS A 408 -6.14 17.75 52.68
C LYS A 408 -5.44 16.49 52.18
N LEU A 409 -5.06 16.44 50.90
CA LEU A 409 -4.28 15.34 50.32
C LEU A 409 -2.78 15.65 50.38
N PRO A 410 -1.91 14.63 50.60
CA PRO A 410 -0.46 14.74 50.40
C PRO A 410 -0.11 15.20 48.98
N SER A 411 1.09 15.76 48.80
CA SER A 411 1.58 16.33 47.53
C SER A 411 1.35 15.41 46.32
N TYR A 412 1.85 14.18 46.37
CA TYR A 412 1.72 13.17 45.31
C TYR A 412 0.26 12.86 44.94
N HIS A 413 -0.62 12.67 45.92
CA HIS A 413 -2.04 12.41 45.66
C HIS A 413 -2.77 13.66 45.13
N ARG A 414 -2.40 14.85 45.60
CA ARG A 414 -2.95 16.13 45.12
C ARG A 414 -2.58 16.38 43.67
N GLU A 415 -1.32 16.11 43.29
CA GLU A 415 -0.83 16.21 41.92
C GLU A 415 -1.53 15.21 41.01
N ARG A 416 -1.66 13.93 41.42
CA ARG A 416 -2.38 12.91 40.64
C ARG A 416 -3.87 13.21 40.43
N VAL A 417 -4.55 13.85 41.38
CA VAL A 417 -5.95 14.28 41.18
C VAL A 417 -6.01 15.56 40.33
N ALA A 418 -4.98 16.41 40.35
CA ALA A 418 -4.87 17.55 39.44
C ALA A 418 -4.58 17.12 37.98
N SER A 419 -3.79 16.07 37.77
CA SER A 419 -3.57 15.45 36.44
C SER A 419 -4.72 14.55 35.98
N THR A 420 -5.76 14.39 36.80
CA THR A 420 -6.85 13.39 36.72
C THR A 420 -6.40 11.93 36.89
N ILE A 421 -7.33 11.11 37.41
CA ILE A 421 -7.17 9.66 37.59
C ILE A 421 -8.34 8.98 36.88
N THR A 422 -8.08 8.24 35.80
CA THR A 422 -9.07 7.49 35.04
C THR A 422 -9.65 6.30 35.82
N ALA A 423 -10.92 5.99 35.60
CA ALA A 423 -11.63 4.84 36.14
C ALA A 423 -12.53 4.21 35.07
N ASN A 424 -12.51 2.88 34.98
CA ASN A 424 -13.24 2.10 33.99
C ASN A 424 -14.77 2.10 34.26
N ASP A 425 -15.16 2.28 35.53
CA ASP A 425 -16.56 2.44 35.95
C ASP A 425 -16.69 3.34 37.21
N LEU A 426 -17.95 3.58 37.62
CA LEU A 426 -18.30 4.40 38.78
C LEU A 426 -17.92 3.75 40.13
N SER A 427 -17.82 2.43 40.20
CA SER A 427 -17.40 1.69 41.40
C SER A 427 -15.91 1.87 41.65
N GLU A 428 -15.09 1.78 40.60
CA GLU A 428 -13.67 2.10 40.64
C GLU A 428 -13.44 3.58 41.00
N ALA A 429 -14.18 4.50 40.37
CA ALA A 429 -14.09 5.94 40.70
C ALA A 429 -14.39 6.23 42.17
N ARG A 430 -15.45 5.63 42.73
CA ARG A 430 -15.80 5.72 44.16
C ARG A 430 -14.77 5.03 45.07
N THR A 431 -14.16 3.93 44.62
CA THR A 431 -13.08 3.25 45.34
C THR A 431 -11.82 4.11 45.43
N ILE A 432 -11.46 4.80 44.34
CA ILE A 432 -10.36 5.78 44.31
C ILE A 432 -10.65 6.94 45.27
N VAL A 433 -11.87 7.50 45.25
CA VAL A 433 -12.31 8.55 46.19
C VAL A 433 -12.26 8.07 47.65
N ALA A 434 -12.70 6.85 47.94
CA ALA A 434 -12.64 6.28 49.29
C ALA A 434 -11.20 6.09 49.77
N MET A 435 -10.30 5.65 48.90
CA MET A 435 -8.86 5.56 49.19
C MET A 435 -8.24 6.93 49.46
N LEU A 436 -8.51 7.92 48.60
CA LEU A 436 -8.04 9.31 48.78
C LEU A 436 -8.55 9.91 50.10
N SER A 437 -9.81 9.61 50.46
CA SER A 437 -10.41 10.03 51.74
C SER A 437 -9.76 9.35 52.94
N ASP A 438 -9.34 8.09 52.82
CA ASP A 438 -8.65 7.40 53.91
C ASP A 438 -7.20 7.86 54.08
N VAL A 439 -6.48 8.11 52.99
CA VAL A 439 -5.16 8.75 53.00
C VAL A 439 -5.25 10.15 53.64
N ALA A 440 -6.25 10.96 53.25
CA ALA A 440 -6.47 12.28 53.84
C ALA A 440 -6.80 12.24 55.35
N ARG A 441 -7.40 11.14 55.86
CA ARG A 441 -7.60 10.92 57.30
C ARG A 441 -6.33 10.47 58.01
N ARG A 442 -5.54 9.57 57.42
CA ARG A 442 -4.29 9.04 58.02
C ARG A 442 -3.16 10.06 58.03
N CYS A 443 -3.04 10.85 56.97
CA CYS A 443 -2.03 11.91 56.85
C CYS A 443 -2.51 13.27 57.38
N ALA A 444 -3.63 13.32 58.11
CA ALA A 444 -4.11 14.56 58.72
C ALA A 444 -3.15 15.03 59.83
N PRO A 445 -2.73 16.30 59.85
CA PRO A 445 -1.90 16.81 60.93
C PRO A 445 -2.68 16.76 62.26
N ALA A 446 -2.01 16.33 63.33
CA ALA A 446 -2.59 16.30 64.67
C ALA A 446 -3.01 17.73 65.09
N PRO A 447 -4.15 17.91 65.77
CA PRO A 447 -4.62 19.23 66.15
C PRO A 447 -3.65 19.88 67.14
N THR A 448 -3.05 21.00 66.72
CA THR A 448 -2.18 21.81 67.57
C THR A 448 -2.96 22.24 68.82
N PRO A 449 -2.47 21.97 70.05
CA PRO A 449 -3.16 22.41 71.25
C PRO A 449 -3.21 23.94 71.30
N THR A 450 -4.43 24.49 71.35
CA THR A 450 -4.67 25.94 71.34
C THR A 450 -3.85 26.62 72.45
N PRO A 451 -3.07 27.67 72.17
CA PRO A 451 -2.37 28.42 73.20
C PRO A 451 -3.38 29.03 74.18
N LYS A 452 -3.36 28.55 75.42
CA LYS A 452 -4.22 29.04 76.50
C LYS A 452 -3.95 30.55 76.69
N PRO A 453 -4.97 31.41 76.73
CA PRO A 453 -4.77 32.86 76.59
C PRO A 453 -3.89 33.43 77.70
N THR A 454 -2.93 34.26 77.30
CA THR A 454 -2.12 35.06 78.24
C THR A 454 -3.03 36.07 78.91
N ALA A 455 -3.03 36.09 80.25
CA ALA A 455 -3.95 36.92 81.02
C ALA A 455 -3.57 38.42 80.93
N THR A 456 -4.56 39.26 80.64
CA THR A 456 -4.43 40.72 80.66
C THR A 456 -4.05 41.20 82.06
N THR A 457 -3.04 42.09 82.14
CA THR A 457 -2.66 42.75 83.40
C THR A 457 -3.54 43.99 83.65
N PRO A 458 -4.29 44.07 84.77
CA PRO A 458 -4.91 45.30 85.23
C PRO A 458 -3.87 46.20 85.95
N PRO A 459 -4.07 47.52 86.02
CA PRO A 459 -3.18 48.43 86.77
C PRO A 459 -3.20 48.11 88.26
N GLY A 460 -2.03 48.11 88.90
CA GLY A 460 -1.85 47.50 90.22
C GLY A 460 -1.99 48.41 91.45
N ARG A 461 -2.30 47.77 92.58
CA ARG A 461 -1.75 48.11 93.92
C ARG A 461 -1.47 46.80 94.71
N PRO A 462 -0.58 46.81 95.72
CA PRO A 462 0.07 45.59 96.24
C PRO A 462 -0.62 44.98 97.48
N THR A 463 -0.39 43.66 97.73
CA THR A 463 0.27 43.12 98.96
C THR A 463 0.49 41.58 98.97
N THR A 464 1.77 41.15 99.03
CA THR A 464 2.38 40.11 99.95
C THR A 464 2.15 38.57 99.83
N ALA A 465 3.28 37.81 99.78
CA ALA A 465 3.61 36.46 100.35
C ALA A 465 3.33 35.06 99.68
N THR A 466 4.38 34.49 99.03
CA THR A 466 5.11 33.17 99.29
C THR A 466 4.45 31.74 99.28
N PRO A 467 5.20 30.60 99.06
CA PRO A 467 4.76 29.47 98.19
C PRO A 467 5.13 27.97 98.57
N GLY A 468 4.87 26.99 97.66
CA GLY A 468 5.58 25.66 97.55
C GLY A 468 4.70 24.37 97.34
N THR A 469 5.12 23.16 96.87
CA THR A 469 6.29 22.63 96.07
C THR A 469 6.12 21.11 95.62
N THR A 470 6.70 20.64 94.48
CA THR A 470 7.15 19.21 94.12
C THR A 470 6.15 18.00 93.99
N ARG A 471 6.37 16.81 93.33
CA ARG A 471 7.15 16.27 92.14
C ARG A 471 6.74 14.80 91.71
N PRO A 472 7.08 14.27 90.48
CA PRO A 472 6.96 12.83 90.00
C PRO A 472 8.28 12.16 89.46
N PRO A 473 8.42 10.82 89.11
CA PRO A 473 8.15 10.19 87.75
C PRO A 473 8.07 8.59 87.59
N THR A 474 8.18 8.02 86.34
CA THR A 474 8.63 6.63 85.87
C THR A 474 7.72 5.34 86.03
N ILE A 475 7.86 4.13 85.37
CA ILE A 475 8.82 3.44 84.42
C ILE A 475 8.18 2.26 83.54
N PRO A 476 8.78 1.68 82.44
CA PRO A 476 8.14 0.68 81.50
C PRO A 476 9.01 -0.50 80.83
N ALA A 477 8.43 -1.23 79.81
CA ALA A 477 9.00 -2.15 78.73
C ALA A 477 9.35 -3.66 79.04
N THR A 478 9.53 -4.69 78.14
CA THR A 478 9.58 -4.96 76.64
C THR A 478 9.03 -6.42 76.28
N ARG A 479 9.32 -7.32 75.28
CA ARG A 479 10.30 -7.55 74.13
C ARG A 479 9.78 -8.41 72.89
N SER A 480 10.42 -9.52 72.39
CA SER A 480 10.22 -10.17 71.02
C SER A 480 10.62 -11.72 70.90
N PRO A 481 10.99 -12.37 69.74
CA PRO A 481 10.20 -13.04 68.63
C PRO A 481 10.66 -14.48 68.16
N LEU A 482 10.05 -15.12 67.10
CA LEU A 482 10.66 -16.16 66.18
C LEU A 482 9.80 -16.50 64.88
N PRO A 483 10.36 -17.07 63.77
CA PRO A 483 9.67 -17.52 62.50
C PRO A 483 9.63 -19.11 62.37
N PRO A 484 9.56 -19.88 61.21
CA PRO A 484 9.59 -19.61 59.73
C PRO A 484 8.71 -20.56 58.79
N GLN A 485 9.13 -20.78 57.51
CA GLN A 485 8.76 -21.79 56.46
C GLN A 485 7.79 -21.43 55.27
N ARG A 486 7.82 -22.25 54.19
CA ARG A 486 7.51 -21.90 52.77
C ARG A 486 7.01 -23.12 51.95
N GLN A 487 6.00 -22.94 51.07
CA GLN A 487 5.56 -23.93 50.06
C GLN A 487 5.19 -23.26 48.72
N LEU A 488 5.04 -24.04 47.63
CA LEU A 488 4.61 -23.57 46.29
C LEU A 488 3.23 -24.13 45.92
N VAL A 489 2.45 -23.36 45.16
CA VAL A 489 1.14 -23.71 44.57
C VAL A 489 1.06 -23.10 43.15
N PRO A 490 0.36 -23.71 42.15
CA PRO A 490 0.44 -23.28 40.75
C PRO A 490 -0.23 -21.94 40.41
N SER A 491 0.21 -21.34 39.29
CA SER A 491 -0.30 -20.06 38.77
C SER A 491 -1.71 -20.16 38.17
N THR A 492 -2.71 -19.70 38.92
CA THR A 492 -4.00 -19.24 38.33
C THR A 492 -3.88 -17.78 37.88
N ARG A 493 -4.42 -17.46 36.71
CA ARG A 493 -4.37 -16.12 36.10
C ARG A 493 -5.35 -15.19 36.82
N ALA A 494 -4.89 -14.56 37.91
CA ALA A 494 -5.69 -13.65 38.72
C ALA A 494 -6.18 -12.43 37.91
N ALA A 495 -7.36 -11.91 38.28
CA ALA A 495 -7.86 -10.65 37.76
C ALA A 495 -6.94 -9.49 38.16
N ALA A 496 -6.92 -8.43 37.34
CA ALA A 496 -6.12 -7.24 37.61
C ALA A 496 -6.51 -6.63 38.97
N THR A 497 -5.57 -6.65 39.91
CA THR A 497 -5.73 -5.94 41.19
C THR A 497 -5.59 -4.45 40.92
N PRO A 498 -6.44 -3.57 41.49
CA PRO A 498 -6.30 -2.12 41.31
C PRO A 498 -4.90 -1.67 41.78
N PRO A 499 -4.28 -0.70 41.11
CA PRO A 499 -2.88 -0.34 41.36
C PRO A 499 -2.70 0.14 42.80
N ALA A 500 -1.91 -0.60 43.58
CA ALA A 500 -1.62 -0.27 44.98
C ALA A 500 -0.79 1.02 45.07
N ILE A 501 -1.46 2.15 45.22
CA ILE A 501 -0.82 3.47 45.35
C ILE A 501 -0.08 3.52 46.70
N PRO A 502 1.23 3.87 46.73
CA PRO A 502 2.00 3.94 47.97
C PRO A 502 1.37 4.89 49.01
N LEU A 503 1.37 4.48 50.27
CA LEU A 503 0.75 5.23 51.37
C LEU A 503 1.76 6.20 52.01
N GLU A 504 2.28 7.11 51.19
CA GLU A 504 3.32 8.07 51.56
C GLU A 504 2.71 9.39 52.07
N CYS A 505 2.62 9.54 53.39
CA CYS A 505 2.31 10.83 54.04
C CYS A 505 3.52 11.80 54.00
N GLY A 506 4.25 11.85 52.88
CA GLY A 506 5.53 12.54 52.75
C GLY A 506 5.42 14.05 52.96
N GLY A 507 5.98 14.54 54.06
CA GLY A 507 6.13 15.96 54.35
C GLY A 507 7.60 16.37 54.31
N THR A 508 7.95 17.19 53.33
CA THR A 508 9.11 18.10 53.38
C THR A 508 8.62 19.50 53.03
N GLU A 509 9.06 20.47 53.83
CA GLU A 509 8.78 21.88 53.63
C GLU A 509 9.73 22.43 52.54
N PRO A 510 9.29 23.32 51.63
CA PRO A 510 10.14 23.80 50.54
C PRO A 510 11.16 24.82 51.05
N ASP A 511 12.37 24.36 51.36
CA ASP A 511 13.50 25.24 51.65
C ASP A 511 13.77 26.21 50.48
N ALA A 512 14.09 27.46 50.81
CA ALA A 512 14.06 28.57 49.85
C ALA A 512 15.20 28.53 48.81
N PRO A 513 14.99 29.07 47.59
CA PRO A 513 16.03 29.11 46.56
C PRO A 513 17.16 30.07 46.96
N ASN A 514 18.36 29.52 47.19
CA ASN A 514 19.57 30.30 47.43
C ASN A 514 20.15 30.84 46.10
N PRO A 515 20.31 32.16 45.92
CA PRO A 515 20.71 32.72 44.62
C PRO A 515 22.23 32.81 44.41
N THR A 516 22.63 32.83 43.13
CA THR A 516 23.97 33.14 42.58
C THR A 516 25.12 32.17 42.87
N GLY A 517 25.98 31.95 41.86
CA GLY A 517 27.13 31.05 41.94
C GLY A 517 27.79 30.78 40.58
N THR A 518 28.38 31.81 39.96
CA THR A 518 29.05 31.67 38.65
C THR A 518 30.41 30.97 38.74
N LYS A 519 30.56 29.80 38.10
CA LYS A 519 31.62 29.54 37.10
C LYS A 519 31.41 28.22 36.36
#